data_AF-A0A7C9GRZ1-F1
#
_entry.id   AF-A0A7C9GRZ1-F1
#
_cell.length_a   1.000
_cell.length_b   1.000
_cell.length_c   1.000
_cell.angle_alpha   90.00
_cell.angle_beta   90.00
_cell.angle_gamma   90.00
#
_symmetry.space_group_name_H-M   'P 1'
#
loop_
_entity.id
_entity.type
_entity.pdbx_description
1 polymer ?
#
loop_
_entity_poly.entity_id
_entity_poly.type
_entity_poly.pdbx_seq_one_letter_code
_entity_poly.pdbx_strand_id
1 'polypeptide(L)' 'MEGKWFAESYKDVVTWGNKMGHGGSTFQVVQINVPDDIAGKMHVDPHLDGIGPARYTQVEQLNDPRVKVTWSKNVKTTRC' A
#
# COMPACT_ATOMS: atom_id res chain seq x y z
N MET A 1 11.69 9.56 9.26
CA MET A 1 11.22 8.21 8.88
C MET A 1 10.58 8.33 7.50
N GLU A 2 11.20 7.77 6.47
CA GLU A 2 10.85 7.99 5.05
C GLU A 2 10.13 6.79 4.39
N GLY A 3 9.63 5.85 5.19
CA GLY A 3 8.88 4.69 4.68
C GLY A 3 7.41 4.98 4.39
N LYS A 4 6.77 4.02 3.73
CA LYS A 4 5.35 4.06 3.34
C LYS A 4 4.62 2.80 3.82
N TRP A 5 3.33 2.96 4.09
CA TRP A 5 2.44 1.84 4.41
C TRP A 5 1.82 1.24 3.16
N PHE A 6 1.77 -0.09 3.12
CA PHE A 6 1.16 -0.88 2.05
C PHE A 6 0.10 -1.80 2.66
N ALA A 7 -1.06 -1.89 2.01
CA ALA A 7 -2.11 -2.82 2.41
C ALA A 7 -1.77 -4.22 1.88
N GLU A 8 -2.12 -5.26 2.62
CA GLU A 8 -1.98 -6.64 2.12
C GLU A 8 -3.14 -7.07 1.19
N SER A 9 -4.14 -6.21 0.97
CA SER A 9 -5.25 -6.48 0.05
C SER A 9 -5.66 -5.27 -0.79
N TYR A 10 -6.19 -5.53 -1.99
CA TYR A 10 -6.74 -4.50 -2.86
C TYR A 10 -7.94 -3.78 -2.22
N LYS A 11 -8.76 -4.51 -1.47
CA LYS A 11 -9.92 -3.93 -0.79
C LYS A 11 -9.49 -2.86 0.21
N ASP A 12 -8.48 -3.16 1.02
CA ASP A 12 -8.03 -2.29 2.09
C ASP A 12 -7.34 -1.02 1.55
N VAL A 13 -6.51 -1.15 0.51
CA VAL A 13 -5.89 0.04 -0.14
C VAL A 13 -6.94 0.93 -0.82
N VAL A 14 -8.00 0.34 -1.39
CA VAL A 14 -9.14 1.12 -1.93
C VAL A 14 -9.92 1.80 -0.81
N THR A 15 -10.11 1.15 0.34
CA THR A 15 -10.71 1.77 1.52
C THR A 15 -9.86 2.94 2.01
N TRP A 16 -8.53 2.82 2.07
CA TRP A 16 -7.65 3.95 2.37
C TRP A 16 -7.77 5.07 1.34
N GLY A 17 -7.69 4.78 0.04
CA GLY A 17 -7.83 5.80 -1.00
C GLY A 17 -9.13 6.59 -0.88
N ASN A 18 -10.24 5.89 -0.56
CA ASN A 18 -11.54 6.52 -0.31
C ASN A 18 -11.64 7.22 1.05
N LYS A 19 -10.90 6.84 2.11
CA LYS A 19 -10.97 7.46 3.44
C LYS A 19 -9.92 8.54 3.69
N MET A 20 -8.81 8.51 2.97
CA MET A 20 -7.65 9.36 3.21
C MET A 20 -7.29 10.19 1.97
N GLY A 21 -7.95 9.97 0.83
CA GLY A 21 -7.77 10.78 -0.36
C GLY A 21 -8.02 12.27 -0.11
N HIS A 22 -7.14 13.12 -0.62
CA HIS A 22 -7.17 14.57 -0.44
C HIS A 22 -8.16 15.28 -1.39
N GLY A 23 -9.38 14.75 -1.54
CA GLY A 23 -10.47 15.41 -2.28
C GLY A 23 -10.42 15.32 -3.81
N GLY A 24 -9.48 14.58 -4.40
CA GLY A 24 -9.47 14.29 -5.85
C GLY A 24 -10.55 13.28 -6.23
N SER A 25 -10.98 13.27 -7.50
CA SER A 25 -11.99 12.33 -8.04
C SER A 25 -11.42 10.94 -8.39
N THR A 26 -10.10 10.78 -8.32
CA THR A 26 -9.39 9.51 -8.57
C THR A 26 -8.15 9.38 -7.70
N PHE A 27 -7.74 8.15 -7.41
CA PHE A 27 -6.43 7.81 -6.85
C PHE A 27 -5.81 6.63 -7.59
N GLN A 28 -4.49 6.51 -7.57
CA GLN A 28 -3.78 5.39 -8.19
C GLN A 28 -3.46 4.31 -7.14
N VAL A 29 -3.83 3.07 -7.44
CA VAL A 29 -3.40 1.88 -6.71
C VAL A 29 -2.24 1.25 -7.45
N VAL A 30 -1.16 0.95 -6.73
CA VAL A 30 0.02 0.26 -7.27
C VAL A 30 0.19 -1.03 -6.48
N GLN A 31 0.30 -2.15 -7.19
CA GLN A 31 0.66 -3.43 -6.59
C GLN A 31 2.14 -3.69 -6.84
N ILE A 32 2.83 -4.12 -5.78
CA ILE A 32 4.20 -4.60 -5.85
C ILE A 32 4.24 -6.06 -5.42
N ASN A 33 5.20 -6.81 -5.97
CA ASN A 33 5.59 -8.11 -5.46
C ASN A 33 6.89 -7.94 -4.67
N VAL A 34 6.92 -8.46 -3.44
CA VAL A 34 8.05 -8.37 -2.52
C VAL A 34 8.42 -9.78 -2.10
N PRO A 35 9.69 -10.21 -2.25
CA PRO A 35 10.17 -11.48 -1.70
C PRO A 35 9.90 -11.64 -0.20
N ASP A 36 9.57 -12.85 0.24
CA ASP A 36 9.22 -13.15 1.64
C ASP A 36 10.34 -12.78 2.63
N ASP A 37 11.62 -12.90 2.24
CA ASP A 37 12.77 -12.55 3.08
C ASP A 37 12.88 -11.04 3.35
N ILE A 38 12.36 -10.21 2.43
CA ILE A 38 12.28 -8.76 2.59
C ILE A 38 10.98 -8.41 3.34
N ALA A 39 9.85 -8.98 2.93
CA ALA A 39 8.55 -8.73 3.56
C ALA A 39 8.54 -9.13 5.05
N GLY A 40 9.24 -10.21 5.41
CA GLY A 40 9.40 -10.66 6.79
C GLY A 40 10.19 -9.71 7.70
N LYS A 41 10.93 -8.75 7.12
CA LYS A 41 11.65 -7.70 7.86
C LYS A 41 10.85 -6.39 7.99
N MET A 42 9.73 -6.28 7.29
CA MET A 42 8.85 -5.12 7.37
C MET A 42 8.09 -5.11 8.69
N HIS A 43 7.82 -3.92 9.21
CA HIS A 43 6.95 -3.79 10.36
C HIS A 43 5.49 -4.06 9.94
N VAL A 44 4.78 -4.87 10.72
CA VAL A 44 3.41 -5.31 10.44
C VAL A 44 2.47 -4.71 11.47
N ASP A 45 1.37 -4.15 11.00
CA ASP A 45 0.23 -3.79 11.82
C ASP A 45 -1.00 -4.56 11.30
N PRO A 46 -1.62 -5.44 12.11
CA PRO A 46 -2.77 -6.22 11.67
C PRO A 46 -4.05 -5.40 11.46
N HIS A 47 -4.11 -4.15 11.95
CA HIS A 47 -5.33 -3.34 11.92
C HIS A 47 -5.06 -1.83 11.80
N LEU A 48 -4.15 -1.44 10.90
CA LEU A 48 -3.77 -0.05 10.70
C LEU A 48 -4.99 0.81 10.29
N ASP A 49 -5.18 1.94 10.96
CA ASP A 49 -6.31 2.88 10.80
C ASP A 49 -7.70 2.25 10.92
N GLY A 50 -7.81 1.07 11.54
CA GLY A 50 -9.06 0.35 11.65
C GLY A 50 -9.54 -0.30 10.35
N ILE A 51 -8.65 -0.48 9.36
CA ILE A 51 -9.01 -0.97 8.01
C ILE A 51 -8.61 -2.43 7.83
N GLY A 52 -7.34 -2.76 8.03
CA GLY A 52 -6.84 -4.10 7.78
C GLY A 52 -5.33 -4.24 7.96
N PRO A 53 -4.78 -5.42 7.62
CA PRO A 53 -3.36 -5.71 7.74
C PRO A 53 -2.52 -4.85 6.80
N ALA A 54 -1.41 -4.35 7.33
CA ALA A 54 -0.54 -3.39 6.68
C ALA A 54 0.94 -3.70 6.95
N ARG A 55 1.79 -3.39 5.97
CA ARG A 55 3.24 -3.42 6.13
C ARG A 55 3.84 -2.04 5.93
N TYR A 56 4.71 -1.64 6.85
CA TYR A 56 5.56 -0.46 6.69
C TYR A 56 6.87 -0.88 6.03
N THR A 57 7.11 -0.31 4.85
CA THR A 57 8.35 -0.54 4.09
C THR A 57 9.18 0.74 4.04
N GLN A 58 10.49 0.58 4.22
CA GLN A 58 11.46 1.65 4.03
C GLN A 58 11.88 1.72 2.55
N VAL A 59 12.53 2.82 2.17
CA VAL A 59 12.93 3.09 0.78
C VAL A 59 13.97 2.07 0.30
N GLU A 60 14.88 1.65 1.18
CA GLU A 60 15.93 0.67 0.89
C GLU A 60 15.33 -0.70 0.53
N GLN A 61 14.23 -1.07 1.19
CA GLN A 61 13.51 -2.32 0.91
C GLN A 61 12.77 -2.23 -0.44
N LEU A 62 12.22 -1.06 -0.78
CA LEU A 62 11.54 -0.82 -2.05
C LEU A 62 12.51 -0.77 -3.25
N ASN A 63 13.75 -0.33 -3.02
CA ASN A 63 14.79 -0.24 -4.03
C ASN A 63 15.55 -1.57 -4.24
N ASP A 64 15.22 -2.63 -3.51
CA ASP A 64 15.76 -3.96 -3.79
C ASP A 64 15.33 -4.39 -5.21
N PRO A 65 16.27 -4.81 -6.08
CA PRO A 65 15.97 -5.14 -7.47
C PRO A 65 15.00 -6.33 -7.64
N ARG A 66 14.75 -7.09 -6.58
CA ARG A 66 13.78 -8.19 -6.54
C ARG A 66 12.37 -7.71 -6.26
N VAL A 67 12.19 -6.50 -5.73
CA VAL A 67 10.88 -5.86 -5.58
C VAL A 67 10.46 -5.28 -6.92
N LYS A 68 9.27 -5.68 -7.38
CA LYS A 68 8.77 -5.30 -8.71
C LYS A 68 7.35 -4.80 -8.63
N VAL A 69 7.08 -3.68 -9.28
CA VAL A 69 5.70 -3.27 -9.58
C VAL A 69 5.10 -4.31 -10.51
N THR A 70 3.97 -4.89 -10.12
CA THR A 70 3.24 -5.87 -10.94
C THR A 70 2.23 -5.18 -11.84
N TRP A 71 1.48 -4.22 -11.30
CA TRP A 71 0.51 -3.44 -12.06
C TRP A 71 0.17 -2.15 -11.31
N SER A 72 -0.41 -1.19 -12.02
CA SER A 72 -1.07 -0.04 -11.41
C SER A 72 -2.42 0.23 -12.06
N LYS A 73 -3.34 0.82 -11.31
CA LYS A 73 -4.69 1.13 -11.78
C LYS A 73 -5.18 2.44 -11.17
N ASN A 74 -5.81 3.27 -12.00
CA ASN A 74 -6.57 4.42 -11.51
C ASN A 74 -7.95 3.97 -11.03
N VAL A 75 -8.31 4.39 -9.82
CA VAL A 75 -9.58 4.08 -9.16
C VAL A 75 -10.32 5.40 -8.93
N LYS A 76 -11.60 5.44 -9.34
CA LYS A 76 -12.48 6.57 -9.02
C LYS A 76 -12.89 6.48 -7.57
N THR A 77 -12.82 7.60 -6.85
CA THR A 77 -13.32 7.65 -5.46
C THR A 77 -14.83 7.47 -5.45
N THR A 78 -15.32 6.84 -4.37
CA THR A 78 -16.75 6.70 -4.08
C THR A 78 -17.25 7.72 -3.07
N ARG A 79 -16.44 8.73 -2.69
CA ARG A 79 -16.92 9.88 -1.92
C ARG A 79 -17.88 10.69 -2.77
N CYS A 80 -19.16 10.62 -2.42
CA CYS A 80 -20.17 11.59 -2.83
C CYS A 80 -20.02 12.87 -2.01
#